data_AF-A0A7V5EZ08-F1
#
_entry.id   AF-A0A7V5EZ08-F1
#
_cell.length_a   1.000
_cell.length_b   1.000
_cell.length_c   1.000
_cell.angle_alpha   90.00
_cell.angle_beta   90.00
_cell.angle_gamma   90.00
#
_symmetry.space_group_name_H-M   'P 1'
#
loop_
_entity.id
_entity.type
_entity.pdbx_description
1 polymer ?
#
loop_
_entity_poly.entity_id
_entity_poly.type
_entity_poly.pdbx_seq_one_letter_code
_entity_poly.pdbx_strand_id
1 'polypeptide(L)'
;MDTKKCNSLEEARVEIDKVDNKIVELIAMRNAYIKQIAHFKNSVEEVKSEDRIADVVSRARAKAIELDLSPNLVNDIFVRLIDEMV
;
A
#
# COMPACT_ATOMS: atom_id res chain seq x y z
N MET A 1 -6.15 11.05 11.14
CA MET A 1 -7.14 11.10 10.04
C MET A 1 -8.49 11.13 10.72
N ASP A 2 -9.28 12.16 10.48
CA ASP A 2 -10.57 12.31 11.14
C ASP A 2 -11.63 11.56 10.34
N THR A 3 -12.33 10.63 10.99
CA THR A 3 -13.46 9.92 10.38
C THR A 3 -14.73 10.73 10.58
N LYS A 4 -15.54 10.84 9.53
CA LYS A 4 -16.88 11.40 9.65
C LYS A 4 -17.77 10.39 10.39
N LYS A 5 -18.51 10.86 11.39
CA LYS A 5 -19.57 10.05 12.02
C LYS A 5 -20.68 9.79 11.00
N CYS A 6 -20.91 8.53 10.69
CA CYS A 6 -21.99 8.08 9.80
C CYS A 6 -23.21 7.69 10.65
N ASN A 7 -24.41 8.08 10.21
CA ASN A 7 -25.67 7.79 10.90
C ASN A 7 -26.51 6.73 10.18
N SER A 8 -26.05 6.24 9.03
CA SER A 8 -26.68 5.14 8.31
C SER A 8 -25.64 4.24 7.63
N LEU A 9 -26.06 3.03 7.26
CA LEU A 9 -25.24 2.11 6.47
C LEU A 9 -24.86 2.70 5.11
N GLU A 10 -25.78 3.45 4.49
CA GLU A 10 -25.55 4.07 3.19
C GLU A 10 -24.47 5.17 3.28
N GLU A 11 -24.52 6.01 4.32
CA GLU A 11 -23.47 7.01 4.56
C GLU A 11 -22.11 6.35 4.78
N ALA A 12 -22.07 5.25 5.54
CA ALA A 12 -20.82 4.53 5.79
C ALA A 12 -20.22 3.95 4.49
N ARG A 13 -21.06 3.37 3.63
CA ARG A 13 -20.63 2.86 2.31
C ARG A 13 -20.05 3.95 1.44
N VAL A 14 -20.72 5.11 1.36
CA VAL A 14 -20.22 6.26 0.59
C VAL A 14 -18.86 6.75 1.10
N GLU A 15 -18.64 6.77 2.42
CA GLU A 15 -17.33 7.15 2.95
C GLU A 15 -16.26 6.07 2.73
N ILE A 16 -16.62 4.78 2.80
CA ILE A 16 -15.73 3.66 2.44
C ILE A 16 -15.31 3.76 0.97
N ASP A 17 -16.26 3.95 0.05
CA ASP A 17 -15.98 4.07 -1.39
C ASP A 17 -14.99 5.21 -1.67
N LYS A 18 -15.07 6.33 -0.93
CA LYS A 18 -14.10 7.43 -1.05
C LYS A 18 -12.71 7.05 -0.56
N VAL A 19 -12.61 6.25 0.50
CA VAL A 19 -11.32 5.74 1.01
C VAL A 19 -10.75 4.75 0.01
N ASP A 20 -11.56 3.84 -0.51
CA ASP A 20 -11.14 2.82 -1.48
C ASP A 20 -10.62 3.45 -2.77
N ASN A 21 -11.29 4.49 -3.28
CA ASN A 21 -10.78 5.26 -4.42
C ASN A 21 -9.40 5.89 -4.15
N LYS A 22 -9.20 6.47 -2.96
CA LYS A 22 -7.89 7.01 -2.56
C LYS A 22 -6.82 5.92 -2.43
N ILE A 23 -7.18 4.73 -1.95
CA ILE A 23 -6.27 3.59 -1.91
C ILE A 23 -5.79 3.25 -3.33
N VAL A 24 -6.70 3.19 -4.30
CA VAL A 24 -6.36 2.93 -5.70
C VAL A 24 -5.46 4.02 -6.28
N GLU A 25 -5.76 5.30 -6.03
CA GLU A 25 -4.92 6.43 -6.46
C GLU A 25 -3.51 6.35 -5.87
N LEU A 26 -3.38 6.02 -4.58
CA LEU A 26 -2.10 5.87 -3.91
C LEU A 26 -1.29 4.68 -4.45
N ILE A 27 -1.96 3.56 -4.77
CA ILE A 27 -1.33 2.41 -5.44
C ILE A 27 -0.83 2.80 -6.83
N ALA A 28 -1.63 3.51 -7.62
CA ALA A 28 -1.23 3.99 -8.94
C ALA A 28 -0.01 4.92 -8.86
N MET A 29 0.01 5.85 -7.89
CA MET A 29 1.13 6.75 -7.63
C MET A 29 2.39 5.98 -7.21
N ARG A 30 2.27 4.98 -6.31
CA ARG A 30 3.38 4.09 -5.94
C ARG A 30 3.97 3.39 -7.16
N ASN A 31 3.12 2.86 -8.04
CA ASN A 31 3.54 2.18 -9.26
C ASN A 31 4.22 3.12 -10.26
N ALA A 32 3.78 4.39 -10.34
CA ALA A 32 4.46 5.39 -11.17
C ALA A 32 5.90 5.65 -10.69
N TYR A 33 6.15 5.71 -9.38
CA TYR A 33 7.52 5.80 -8.86
C TYR A 33 8.36 4.56 -9.17
N ILE A 34 7.78 3.35 -9.08
CA ILE A 34 8.48 2.11 -9.45
C ILE A 34 8.91 2.14 -10.91
N LYS A 35 8.04 2.60 -11.81
CA LYS A 35 8.37 2.79 -13.23
C LYS A 35 9.51 3.79 -13.44
N GLN A 36 9.59 4.83 -12.61
CA GLN A 36 10.73 5.75 -12.66
C GLN A 36 12.04 5.08 -12.25
N ILE A 37 12.02 4.16 -11.28
CA ILE A 37 13.22 3.43 -10.86
C ILE A 37 13.79 2.59 -12.00
N ALA A 38 12.96 2.06 -12.90
CA ALA A 38 13.41 1.37 -14.11
C ALA A 38 14.24 2.27 -15.05
N HIS A 39 14.11 3.60 -14.99
CA HIS A 39 14.96 4.52 -15.73
C HIS A 39 16.35 4.73 -15.11
N PHE A 40 16.52 4.43 -13.82
CA PHE A 40 17.77 4.63 -13.09
C PHE A 40 18.68 3.39 -13.05
N LYS A 41 18.16 2.19 -13.37
CA LYS A 41 18.90 0.91 -13.18
C LYS A 41 18.69 -0.04 -14.36
N ASN A 42 19.79 -0.65 -14.83
CA ASN A 42 19.81 -1.60 -15.95
C ASN A 42 19.10 -2.95 -15.67
N SER A 43 18.52 -3.17 -14.49
CA SER A 43 17.54 -4.26 -14.32
C SER A 43 16.57 -4.02 -13.16
N VAL A 44 15.34 -4.50 -13.35
CA VAL A 44 14.25 -4.55 -12.36
C VAL A 44 14.66 -5.34 -11.10
N GLU A 45 15.71 -6.15 -11.17
CA GLU A 45 16.20 -7.01 -10.08
C GLU A 45 16.70 -6.23 -8.86
N GLU A 46 17.27 -5.03 -9.03
CA GLU A 46 17.67 -4.21 -7.88
C GLU A 46 16.48 -3.60 -7.12
N VAL A 47 15.29 -3.53 -7.73
CA VAL A 47 14.06 -3.11 -7.06
C VAL A 47 13.50 -4.26 -6.20
N LYS A 48 13.78 -5.50 -6.60
CA LYS A 48 13.33 -6.74 -5.96
C LYS A 48 14.41 -7.40 -5.09
N SER A 49 15.44 -6.68 -4.65
CA SER A 49 16.39 -7.28 -3.72
C SER A 49 15.65 -7.72 -2.44
N GLU A 50 15.96 -8.92 -1.97
CA GLU A 50 15.29 -9.53 -0.81
C GLU A 50 15.34 -8.60 0.41
N ASP A 51 16.49 -7.94 0.62
CA ASP A 51 16.70 -6.95 1.67
C ASP A 51 15.74 -5.75 1.55
N ARG A 52 15.50 -5.26 0.33
CA ARG A 52 14.59 -4.11 0.13
C ARG A 52 13.15 -4.50 0.37
N ILE A 53 12.74 -5.68 -0.08
CA ILE A 53 11.40 -6.22 0.16
C ILE A 53 11.17 -6.38 1.66
N ALA A 54 12.13 -7.00 2.38
CA ALA A 54 12.06 -7.20 3.82
C ALA A 54 11.94 -5.87 4.59
N ASP A 55 12.73 -4.85 4.24
CA ASP A 55 12.64 -3.52 4.85
C ASP A 55 11.27 -2.85 4.62
N VAL A 56 10.76 -2.86 3.39
CA VAL A 56 9.46 -2.25 3.07
C VAL A 56 8.32 -2.94 3.84
N VAL A 57 8.30 -4.27 3.85
CA VAL A 57 7.28 -5.05 4.55
C VAL A 57 7.38 -4.86 6.06
N SER A 58 8.60 -4.86 6.63
CA SER A 58 8.83 -4.61 8.06
C SER A 58 8.28 -3.25 8.50
N ARG A 59 8.58 -2.19 7.74
CA ARG A 59 8.05 -0.84 8.02
C ARG A 59 6.54 -0.76 7.88
N ALA A 60 5.96 -1.43 6.89
CA ALA A 60 4.50 -1.49 6.71
C ALA A 60 3.81 -2.21 7.88
N ARG A 61 4.38 -3.33 8.35
CA ARG A 61 3.89 -4.07 9.52
C ARG A 61 3.96 -3.24 10.80
N ALA A 62 5.07 -2.55 11.04
CA ALA A 62 5.19 -1.64 12.19
C ALA A 62 4.11 -0.54 12.14
N LYS A 63 3.86 0.03 10.96
CA LYS A 63 2.82 1.04 10.79
C LYS A 63 1.41 0.48 11.02
N ALA A 64 1.16 -0.78 10.66
CA ALA A 64 -0.11 -1.44 10.94
C ALA A 64 -0.38 -1.50 12.45
N ILE A 65 0.63 -1.87 13.24
CA ILE A 65 0.53 -1.93 14.71
C ILE A 65 0.21 -0.55 15.30
N GLU A 66 0.89 0.51 14.84
CA GLU A 66 0.63 1.89 15.29
C GLU A 66 -0.82 2.35 15.03
N LEU A 67 -1.47 1.77 14.02
CA LEU A 67 -2.82 2.12 13.58
C LEU A 67 -3.88 1.10 14.01
N ASP A 68 -3.53 0.17 14.90
CA ASP A 68 -4.41 -0.91 15.39
C ASP A 68 -4.99 -1.78 14.24
N LEU A 69 -4.17 -2.03 13.23
CA LEU A 69 -4.47 -2.90 12.09
C LEU A 69 -3.70 -4.22 12.19
N SER A 70 -4.28 -5.30 11.66
CA SER A 70 -3.61 -6.59 11.56
C SER A 70 -2.30 -6.48 10.76
N PRO A 71 -1.13 -6.75 11.36
CA PRO A 71 0.14 -6.69 10.64
C PRO A 71 0.23 -7.74 9.54
N ASN A 72 -0.48 -8.86 9.68
CA ASN A 72 -0.51 -9.91 8.68
C ASN A 72 -1.32 -9.49 7.45
N LEU A 73 -2.46 -8.81 7.64
CA LEU A 73 -3.20 -8.24 6.51
C LEU A 73 -2.34 -7.24 5.72
N VAL A 74 -1.68 -6.32 6.41
CA VAL A 74 -0.83 -5.31 5.76
C VAL A 74 0.37 -5.96 5.06
N ASN A 75 0.96 -6.99 5.67
CA ASN A 75 2.00 -7.80 5.03
C ASN A 75 1.53 -8.36 3.69
N ASP A 76 0.39 -9.05 3.67
CA ASP A 76 -0.10 -9.76 2.49
C ASP A 76 -0.41 -8.78 1.34
N ILE A 77 -0.98 -7.62 1.67
CA ILE A 77 -1.19 -6.53 0.71
C ILE A 77 0.14 -6.05 0.13
N PHE A 78 1.14 -5.76 0.97
CA PHE A 78 2.43 -5.23 0.50
C PHE A 78 3.24 -6.24 -0.31
N VAL A 79 3.23 -7.52 0.08
CA VAL A 79 3.84 -8.61 -0.70
C VAL A 79 3.20 -8.66 -2.07
N ARG A 80 1.86 -8.67 -2.15
CA ARG A 80 1.15 -8.69 -3.42
C ARG A 80 1.46 -7.47 -4.30
N LEU A 81 1.50 -6.28 -3.71
CA LEU A 81 1.87 -5.04 -4.40
C LEU A 81 3.33 -5.02 -4.90
N ILE A 82 4.20 -5.83 -4.32
CA ILE A 82 5.61 -5.99 -4.73
C ILE A 82 5.72 -7.05 -5.85
N ASP A 83 4.96 -8.13 -5.74
CA ASP A 83 4.96 -9.21 -6.72
C ASP A 83 4.42 -8.75 -8.08
N GLU A 84 3.34 -7.96 -8.07
CA GLU A 84 2.70 -7.36 -9.25
C GLU A 84 3.51 -6.18 -9.86
N MET A 85 4.71 -5.88 -9.36
CA MET A 85 5.56 -4.79 -9.90
C MET A 85 6.25 -5.14 -11.24
N VAL A 86 5.77 -6.13 -11.99
CA VAL A 86 6.36 -6.60 -13.26
C VAL A 86 5.55 -6.07 -14.44
#